data_AF-A0A7R7JDW7-F1
#
_entry.id   AF-A0A7R7JDW7-F1
#
_cell.length_a   1.000
_cell.length_b   1.000
_cell.length_c   1.000
_cell.angle_alpha   90.00
_cell.angle_beta   90.00
_cell.angle_gamma   90.00
#
_symmetry.space_group_name_H-M   'P 1'
#
loop_
_entity.id
_entity.type
_entity.pdbx_description
1 polymer ?
#
loop_
_entity_poly.entity_id
_entity_poly.type
_entity_poly.pdbx_seq_one_letter_code
_entity_poly.pdbx_strand_id
1 'polypeptide(L)'
;MKKTAIAAALGIFMGAGAVQAAQITVGSASSTSGNNFTMLDGGGGFVGGSNNVDMTWDGTAFDSNSDYTGPGGTSNMTLSSPDAFFGLQWTAHSIQVFAPGTYSFDTSLGGGVGESGNLTMTVDSDQLGAHMLFDWGTNANIDVVVVWDFNSPFTGDQTLTGGQVWDAASMDDDGDGVNGVGMAAGGPFAGFNANFNLNGVSTSPVPVPAAVWLFGSGLLGLVGVARRRKAAA
;
A
#
# COMPACT_ATOMS: atom_id res chain seq x y z
N MET A 1 43.35 23.98 -51.38
CA MET A 1 42.23 23.79 -50.43
C MET A 1 42.14 22.32 -50.05
N LYS A 2 42.68 21.92 -48.90
CA LYS A 2 42.52 20.56 -48.35
C LYS A 2 41.77 20.70 -47.03
N LYS A 3 40.53 20.23 -46.99
CA LYS A 3 39.65 20.27 -45.81
C LYS A 3 39.94 19.06 -44.95
N THR A 4 40.46 19.27 -43.75
CA THR A 4 40.53 18.27 -42.68
C THR A 4 39.19 18.25 -41.95
N ALA A 5 38.52 17.10 -41.92
CA ALA A 5 37.35 16.88 -41.09
C ALA A 5 37.81 16.25 -39.77
N ILE A 6 37.45 16.88 -38.65
CA ILE A 6 37.60 16.35 -37.30
C ILE A 6 36.32 15.56 -37.00
N ALA A 7 36.44 14.26 -36.75
CA ALA A 7 35.35 13.43 -36.26
C ALA A 7 35.40 13.42 -34.72
N ALA A 8 34.40 14.03 -34.08
CA ALA A 8 34.15 13.86 -32.65
C ALA A 8 33.11 12.72 -32.49
N ALA A 9 33.54 11.59 -31.93
CA ALA A 9 32.64 10.51 -31.55
C ALA A 9 32.04 10.83 -30.17
N LEU A 10 30.75 11.17 -30.14
CA LEU A 10 29.98 11.31 -28.91
C LEU A 10 29.50 9.91 -28.47
N GLY A 11 30.20 9.31 -27.51
CA GLY A 11 29.77 8.09 -26.87
C GLY A 11 28.62 8.39 -25.90
N ILE A 12 27.40 7.98 -26.24
CA ILE A 12 26.28 7.97 -25.31
C ILE A 12 26.44 6.72 -24.44
N PHE A 13 26.91 6.93 -23.21
CA PHE A 13 26.79 5.92 -22.15
C PHE A 13 25.33 5.90 -21.68
N MET A 14 24.54 4.95 -22.19
CA MET A 14 23.30 4.55 -21.53
C MET A 14 23.65 3.63 -20.38
N GLY A 15 23.95 4.21 -19.22
CA GLY A 15 23.84 3.48 -17.97
C GLY A 15 22.36 3.28 -17.69
N ALA A 16 21.89 2.04 -17.78
CA ALA A 16 20.61 1.65 -17.20
C ALA A 16 20.74 1.77 -15.68
N GLY A 17 20.41 2.93 -15.13
CA GLY A 17 20.15 3.04 -13.70
C GLY A 17 18.93 2.19 -13.38
N ALA A 18 18.96 1.48 -12.25
CA ALA A 18 17.77 0.86 -11.69
C ALA A 18 16.69 1.94 -11.57
N VAL A 19 15.55 1.73 -12.22
CA VAL A 19 14.40 2.63 -12.11
C VAL A 19 13.81 2.35 -10.73
N GLN A 20 14.16 3.17 -9.75
CA GLN A 20 13.54 3.12 -8.43
C GLN A 20 12.04 3.33 -8.62
N ALA A 21 11.21 2.46 -8.02
CA ALA A 21 9.76 2.63 -8.02
C ALA A 21 9.42 4.06 -7.55
N ALA A 22 8.62 4.77 -8.35
CA ALA A 22 8.33 6.17 -8.07
C ALA A 22 7.34 6.26 -6.91
N GLN A 23 7.73 6.96 -5.85
CA GLN A 23 6.78 7.36 -4.82
C GLN A 23 6.00 8.57 -5.30
N ILE A 24 4.69 8.50 -5.16
CA ILE A 24 3.76 9.59 -5.42
C ILE A 24 3.16 10.07 -4.11
N THR A 25 2.93 11.37 -3.98
CA THR A 25 2.17 11.91 -2.85
C THR A 25 0.69 11.61 -3.07
N VAL A 26 0.10 10.82 -2.17
CA VAL A 26 -1.32 10.45 -2.20
C VAL A 26 -2.10 11.06 -1.05
N GLY A 27 -1.44 11.51 0.01
CA GLY A 27 -2.04 12.05 1.21
C GLY A 27 -1.16 13.07 1.92
N SER A 28 -1.58 13.45 3.13
CA SER A 28 -0.78 14.30 4.01
C SER A 28 0.01 13.45 4.99
N ALA A 29 1.23 13.87 5.31
CA ALA A 29 2.00 13.24 6.38
C ALA A 29 1.23 13.30 7.70
N SER A 30 1.23 12.21 8.45
CA SER A 30 0.44 12.03 9.66
C SER A 30 1.24 11.29 10.73
N SER A 31 0.94 11.59 12.00
CA SER A 31 1.37 10.79 13.13
C SER A 31 0.22 10.68 14.12
N THR A 32 -0.15 9.46 14.45
CA THR A 32 -1.33 9.17 15.28
C THR A 32 -1.01 8.08 16.30
N SER A 33 -1.76 8.09 17.39
CA SER A 33 -1.84 7.00 18.36
C SER A 33 -3.29 6.55 18.49
N GLY A 34 -3.54 5.46 19.21
CA GLY A 34 -4.88 4.89 19.33
C GLY A 34 -5.34 4.15 18.07
N ASN A 35 -4.40 3.75 17.22
CA ASN A 35 -4.66 2.84 16.10
C ASN A 35 -4.82 1.40 16.62
N ASN A 36 -5.33 0.51 15.77
CA ASN A 36 -5.55 -0.89 16.13
C ASN A 36 -4.60 -1.83 15.38
N PHE A 37 -4.11 -2.83 16.11
CA PHE A 37 -3.57 -4.08 15.57
C PHE A 37 -4.48 -5.20 16.03
N THR A 38 -4.87 -6.07 15.10
CA THR A 38 -5.68 -7.26 15.36
C THR A 38 -5.04 -8.45 14.64
N MET A 39 -4.79 -9.53 15.36
CA MET A 39 -4.42 -10.82 14.79
C MET A 39 -5.66 -11.71 14.73
N LEU A 40 -5.95 -12.25 13.55
CA LEU A 40 -6.96 -13.29 13.35
C LEU A 40 -6.29 -14.63 13.07
N ASP A 41 -6.91 -15.73 13.47
CA ASP A 41 -6.55 -17.06 12.95
C ASP A 41 -7.08 -17.23 11.53
N GLY A 42 -6.63 -18.29 10.82
CA GLY A 42 -7.06 -18.55 9.44
C GLY A 42 -8.55 -18.94 9.28
N GLY A 43 -9.33 -18.96 10.36
CA GLY A 43 -10.80 -19.04 10.31
C GLY A 43 -11.49 -17.71 10.61
N GLY A 44 -10.74 -16.62 10.77
CA GLY A 44 -11.23 -15.29 11.13
C GLY A 44 -11.53 -15.11 12.62
N GLY A 45 -11.13 -16.06 13.47
CA GLY A 45 -11.27 -15.95 14.91
C GLY A 45 -10.30 -14.93 15.49
N PHE A 46 -10.76 -14.05 16.37
CA PHE A 46 -9.90 -13.10 17.07
C PHE A 46 -8.90 -13.83 17.99
N VAL A 47 -7.61 -13.56 17.80
CA VAL A 47 -6.50 -14.21 18.53
C VAL A 47 -5.87 -13.25 19.55
N GLY A 48 -5.73 -11.98 19.20
CA GLY A 48 -5.17 -10.95 20.06
C GLY A 48 -4.87 -9.67 19.30
N GLY A 49 -4.39 -8.63 19.99
CA GLY A 49 -4.17 -7.32 19.39
C GLY A 49 -4.14 -6.21 20.42
N SER A 50 -4.07 -4.96 19.97
CA SER A 50 -4.12 -3.76 20.82
C SER A 50 -4.77 -2.59 20.08
N ASN A 51 -5.43 -1.70 20.82
CA ASN A 51 -5.93 -0.40 20.34
C ASN A 51 -4.97 0.76 20.68
N ASN A 52 -3.73 0.44 21.03
CA ASN A 52 -2.69 1.38 21.39
C ASN A 52 -1.52 1.25 20.41
N VAL A 53 -1.81 1.43 19.12
CA VAL A 53 -0.79 1.41 18.06
C VAL A 53 -0.46 2.85 17.65
N ASP A 54 0.82 3.16 17.65
CA ASP A 54 1.39 4.39 17.11
C ASP A 54 1.72 4.20 15.63
N MET A 55 1.36 5.20 14.82
CA MET A 55 1.60 5.24 13.39
C MET A 55 2.32 6.54 13.01
N THR A 56 3.27 6.44 12.08
CA THR A 56 3.72 7.59 11.28
C THR A 56 3.61 7.23 9.81
N TRP A 57 3.19 8.18 8.97
CA TRP A 57 3.15 8.04 7.52
C TRP A 57 3.55 9.36 6.87
N ASP A 58 4.34 9.32 5.81
CA ASP A 58 4.81 10.53 5.11
C ASP A 58 3.84 11.06 4.04
N GLY A 59 2.71 10.38 3.83
CA GLY A 59 1.70 10.76 2.84
C GLY A 59 1.99 10.26 1.42
N THR A 60 3.03 9.45 1.23
CA THR A 60 3.41 8.91 -0.07
C THR A 60 3.12 7.41 -0.21
N ALA A 61 2.97 6.98 -1.45
CA ALA A 61 2.75 5.59 -1.82
C ALA A 61 3.48 5.26 -3.13
N PHE A 62 3.80 4.00 -3.35
CA PHE A 62 4.31 3.48 -4.62
C PHE A 62 3.15 3.24 -5.59
N ASP A 63 3.34 3.58 -6.87
CA ASP A 63 2.35 3.38 -7.95
C ASP A 63 2.68 2.22 -8.90
N SER A 64 3.75 1.52 -8.58
CA SER A 64 4.34 0.43 -9.33
C SER A 64 5.04 -0.48 -8.34
N ASN A 65 5.27 -1.74 -8.73
CA ASN A 65 5.85 -2.72 -7.81
C ASN A 65 7.12 -2.12 -7.21
N SER A 66 7.16 -2.05 -5.88
CA SER A 66 8.31 -1.53 -5.18
C SER A 66 9.51 -2.42 -5.51
N ASP A 67 10.72 -1.85 -5.46
CA ASP A 67 11.95 -2.63 -5.40
C ASP A 67 12.04 -3.34 -4.03
N TYR A 68 11.01 -4.13 -3.65
CA TYR A 68 11.08 -4.94 -2.44
C TYR A 68 12.24 -5.91 -2.60
N THR A 69 13.32 -5.58 -1.91
CA THR A 69 14.61 -6.27 -1.96
C THR A 69 14.97 -6.81 -0.58
N GLY A 70 13.99 -6.84 0.32
CA GLY A 70 14.14 -7.19 1.73
C GLY A 70 14.32 -5.98 2.66
N PRO A 71 14.78 -6.23 3.90
CA PRO A 71 14.98 -5.21 4.93
C PRO A 71 15.94 -4.09 4.49
N GLY A 72 15.67 -2.87 4.96
CA GLY A 72 16.53 -1.70 4.68
C GLY A 72 16.21 -0.95 3.40
N GLY A 73 15.17 -1.37 2.65
CA GLY A 73 14.58 -0.58 1.58
C GLY A 73 13.85 0.67 2.08
N THR A 74 13.37 1.47 1.13
CA THR A 74 12.58 2.68 1.43
C THR A 74 11.28 2.29 2.16
N SER A 75 10.94 3.05 3.19
CA SER A 75 9.76 2.88 4.04
C SER A 75 9.03 4.22 4.14
N ASN A 76 7.71 4.21 4.05
CA ASN A 76 6.88 5.42 4.11
C ASN A 76 6.02 5.48 5.37
N MET A 77 5.89 4.35 6.07
CA MET A 77 5.11 4.22 7.28
C MET A 77 5.90 3.48 8.38
N THR A 78 5.52 3.72 9.63
CA THR A 78 5.94 2.91 10.79
C THR A 78 4.71 2.54 11.60
N LEU A 79 4.68 1.34 12.18
CA LEU A 79 3.64 0.89 13.10
C LEU A 79 4.28 0.20 14.30
N SER A 80 3.92 0.62 15.51
CA SER A 80 4.46 0.03 16.73
C SER A 80 3.48 0.19 17.88
N SER A 81 3.59 -0.64 18.91
CA SER A 81 2.81 -0.49 20.14
C SER A 81 3.70 -0.71 21.35
N PRO A 82 3.49 0.02 22.46
CA PRO A 82 4.09 -0.39 23.74
C PRO A 82 3.43 -1.65 24.31
N ASP A 83 2.26 -2.05 23.80
CA ASP A 83 1.54 -3.23 24.28
C ASP A 83 2.10 -4.49 23.59
N ALA A 84 2.47 -5.46 24.42
CA ALA A 84 2.95 -6.74 23.95
C ALA A 84 1.82 -7.58 23.31
N PHE A 85 2.15 -8.30 22.24
CA PHE A 85 1.29 -9.32 21.65
C PHE A 85 1.77 -10.69 22.12
N PHE A 86 0.89 -11.49 22.73
CA PHE A 86 1.27 -12.74 23.41
C PHE A 86 2.46 -12.59 24.39
N GLY A 87 2.52 -11.46 25.09
CA GLY A 87 3.56 -11.20 26.10
C GLY A 87 4.93 -10.85 25.53
N LEU A 88 5.10 -10.76 24.20
CA LEU A 88 6.31 -10.30 23.55
C LEU A 88 6.09 -8.97 22.83
N GLN A 89 7.14 -8.13 22.83
CA GLN A 89 7.13 -6.87 22.10
C GLN A 89 7.09 -7.14 20.59
N TRP A 90 6.37 -6.28 19.86
CA TRP A 90 6.36 -6.28 18.41
C TRP A 90 6.57 -4.89 17.83
N THR A 91 7.05 -4.84 16.59
CA THR A 91 7.18 -3.64 15.75
C THR A 91 7.02 -4.02 14.29
N ALA A 92 6.33 -3.20 13.50
CA ALA A 92 6.35 -3.31 12.04
C ALA A 92 7.22 -2.19 11.44
N HIS A 93 8.07 -2.58 10.51
CA HIS A 93 9.04 -1.71 9.86
C HIS A 93 9.14 -2.04 8.37
N SER A 94 9.96 -1.25 7.66
CA SER A 94 10.12 -1.38 6.21
C SER A 94 8.77 -1.37 5.47
N ILE A 95 7.83 -0.57 5.99
CA ILE A 95 6.46 -0.51 5.51
C ILE A 95 6.43 0.31 4.23
N GLN A 96 6.06 -0.34 3.15
CA GLN A 96 5.84 0.26 1.84
C GLN A 96 4.34 0.37 1.63
N VAL A 97 3.86 1.59 1.36
CA VAL A 97 2.44 1.86 1.09
C VAL A 97 2.24 1.96 -0.42
N PHE A 98 1.14 1.44 -0.94
CA PHE A 98 0.88 1.29 -2.37
C PHE A 98 -0.44 1.93 -2.77
N ALA A 99 -0.38 2.67 -3.87
CA ALA A 99 -1.53 3.22 -4.57
C ALA A 99 -2.23 2.12 -5.40
N PRO A 100 -3.36 2.42 -6.06
CA PRO A 100 -4.12 1.42 -6.80
C PRO A 100 -3.28 0.63 -7.80
N GLY A 101 -3.40 -0.69 -7.79
CA GLY A 101 -2.60 -1.62 -8.60
C GLY A 101 -2.55 -3.03 -8.02
N THR A 102 -1.94 -3.97 -8.76
CA THR A 102 -1.72 -5.35 -8.30
C THR A 102 -0.23 -5.58 -8.04
N TYR A 103 0.08 -6.13 -6.88
CA TYR A 103 1.44 -6.25 -6.37
C TYR A 103 1.74 -7.68 -5.90
N SER A 104 3.01 -8.07 -5.93
CA SER A 104 3.46 -9.36 -5.43
C SER A 104 4.83 -9.26 -4.78
N PHE A 105 4.96 -9.89 -3.62
CA PHE A 105 6.13 -9.83 -2.74
C PHE A 105 6.65 -11.25 -2.52
N ASP A 106 7.90 -11.51 -2.89
CA ASP A 106 8.59 -12.77 -2.58
C ASP A 106 9.05 -12.74 -1.12
N THR A 107 8.42 -13.55 -0.28
CA THR A 107 8.64 -13.53 1.18
C THR A 107 9.99 -14.12 1.57
N SER A 108 10.67 -14.82 0.66
CA SER A 108 12.04 -15.28 0.92
C SER A 108 13.06 -14.13 1.00
N LEU A 109 12.69 -12.93 0.51
CA LEU A 109 13.51 -11.74 0.55
C LEU A 109 13.46 -11.00 1.91
N GLY A 110 12.50 -11.33 2.80
CA GLY A 110 12.38 -10.70 4.12
C GLY A 110 13.61 -10.91 5.03
N GLY A 111 14.42 -11.95 4.76
CA GLY A 111 15.75 -12.10 5.36
C GLY A 111 15.75 -12.37 6.87
N GLY A 112 14.60 -12.68 7.47
CA GLY A 112 14.45 -13.05 8.87
C GLY A 112 13.99 -14.50 9.02
N VAL A 113 12.72 -14.70 9.38
CA VAL A 113 12.11 -16.03 9.40
C VAL A 113 12.17 -16.70 8.02
N GLY A 114 12.26 -18.04 8.00
CA GLY A 114 12.41 -18.82 6.77
C GLY A 114 11.10 -18.96 5.99
N GLU A 115 10.54 -17.83 5.56
CA GLU A 115 9.30 -17.78 4.79
C GLU A 115 9.52 -18.15 3.33
N SER A 116 8.44 -18.62 2.70
CA SER A 116 8.45 -19.02 1.29
C SER A 116 7.13 -18.70 0.61
N GLY A 117 7.21 -18.50 -0.71
CA GLY A 117 6.07 -18.17 -1.54
C GLY A 117 5.94 -16.68 -1.77
N ASN A 118 4.76 -16.27 -2.22
CA ASN A 118 4.45 -14.89 -2.51
C ASN A 118 3.22 -14.46 -1.72
N LEU A 119 3.28 -13.26 -1.15
CA LEU A 119 2.08 -12.52 -0.79
C LEU A 119 1.70 -11.63 -1.97
N THR A 120 0.41 -11.48 -2.20
CA THR A 120 -0.14 -10.65 -3.28
C THR A 120 -1.18 -9.72 -2.71
N MET A 121 -1.38 -8.58 -3.38
CA MET A 121 -2.55 -7.75 -3.12
C MET A 121 -3.06 -7.05 -4.36
N THR A 122 -4.35 -6.70 -4.33
CA THR A 122 -5.00 -5.84 -5.33
C THR A 122 -5.58 -4.61 -4.65
N VAL A 123 -4.97 -3.45 -4.91
CA VAL A 123 -5.42 -2.17 -4.37
C VAL A 123 -6.34 -1.49 -5.39
N ASP A 124 -7.60 -1.27 -5.01
CA ASP A 124 -8.57 -0.54 -5.83
C ASP A 124 -8.46 0.99 -5.65
N SER A 125 -9.22 1.75 -6.46
CA SER A 125 -9.13 3.22 -6.52
C SER A 125 -9.41 3.97 -5.22
N ASP A 126 -10.14 3.35 -4.29
CA ASP A 126 -10.53 3.92 -3.00
C ASP A 126 -9.83 3.23 -1.82
N GLN A 127 -8.63 2.69 -2.07
CA GLN A 127 -7.86 1.91 -1.12
C GLN A 127 -6.38 2.32 -1.09
N LEU A 128 -5.67 1.85 -0.05
CA LEU A 128 -4.22 1.72 -0.05
C LEU A 128 -3.82 0.30 0.33
N GLY A 129 -2.73 -0.18 -0.25
CA GLY A 129 -2.08 -1.42 0.18
C GLY A 129 -0.84 -1.13 1.02
N ALA A 130 -0.41 -2.11 1.81
CA ALA A 130 0.91 -2.12 2.39
C ALA A 130 1.52 -3.51 2.42
N HIS A 131 2.82 -3.55 2.15
CA HIS A 131 3.69 -4.64 2.54
C HIS A 131 4.57 -4.17 3.69
N MET A 132 4.82 -5.04 4.67
CA MET A 132 5.62 -4.73 5.83
C MET A 132 6.34 -5.95 6.38
N LEU A 133 7.36 -5.67 7.19
CA LEU A 133 8.08 -6.66 7.99
C LEU A 133 7.69 -6.50 9.46
N PHE A 134 7.24 -7.60 10.06
CA PHE A 134 6.74 -7.65 11.44
C PHE A 134 7.73 -8.42 12.32
N ASP A 135 8.30 -7.71 13.30
CA ASP A 135 9.14 -8.30 14.34
C ASP A 135 8.29 -8.65 15.55
N TRP A 136 8.48 -9.85 16.11
CA TRP A 136 7.80 -10.33 17.30
C TRP A 136 8.72 -11.16 18.19
N GLY A 137 9.09 -10.58 19.33
CA GLY A 137 10.08 -11.18 20.24
C GLY A 137 11.44 -11.35 19.55
N THR A 138 11.86 -12.60 19.31
CA THR A 138 13.10 -12.90 18.57
C THR A 138 12.87 -13.31 17.12
N ASN A 139 11.61 -13.42 16.69
CA ASN A 139 11.29 -13.66 15.28
C ASN A 139 11.32 -12.30 14.59
N ALA A 140 12.15 -12.19 13.55
CA ALA A 140 12.33 -10.96 12.82
C ALA A 140 11.79 -11.09 11.39
N ASN A 141 11.41 -9.96 10.82
CA ASN A 141 11.03 -9.79 9.42
C ASN A 141 9.98 -10.79 8.94
N ILE A 142 8.87 -10.94 9.67
CA ILE A 142 7.74 -11.75 9.22
C ILE A 142 6.95 -10.93 8.18
N ASP A 143 6.80 -11.45 6.97
CA ASP A 143 6.13 -10.75 5.87
C ASP A 143 4.61 -10.63 6.11
N VAL A 144 4.09 -9.41 5.99
CA VAL A 144 2.67 -9.09 6.14
C VAL A 144 2.21 -8.21 4.98
N VAL A 145 1.02 -8.49 4.48
CA VAL A 145 0.31 -7.67 3.50
C VAL A 145 -1.06 -7.27 4.05
N VAL A 146 -1.41 -6.01 3.88
CA VAL A 146 -2.70 -5.45 4.27
C VAL A 146 -3.22 -4.55 3.16
N VAL A 147 -4.51 -4.63 2.87
CA VAL A 147 -5.22 -3.63 2.06
C VAL A 147 -6.24 -2.93 2.93
N TRP A 148 -6.31 -1.61 2.78
CA TRP A 148 -7.17 -0.74 3.57
C TRP A 148 -8.26 -0.12 2.71
N ASP A 149 -9.50 -0.28 3.15
CA ASP A 149 -10.61 0.56 2.74
C ASP A 149 -10.61 1.87 3.53
N PHE A 150 -10.84 2.98 2.83
CA PHE A 150 -10.97 4.28 3.51
C PHE A 150 -12.30 4.40 4.25
N ASN A 151 -12.26 5.10 5.39
CA ASN A 151 -13.45 5.51 6.17
C ASN A 151 -14.44 4.35 6.41
N SER A 152 -13.91 3.19 6.77
CA SER A 152 -14.67 1.95 6.86
C SER A 152 -14.62 1.34 8.27
N PRO A 153 -15.65 0.59 8.68
CA PRO A 153 -15.57 -0.19 9.91
C PRO A 153 -14.70 -1.42 9.69
N PHE A 154 -14.00 -1.88 10.73
CA PHE A 154 -13.32 -3.17 10.72
C PHE A 154 -14.18 -4.22 11.43
N THR A 155 -14.48 -5.33 10.75
CA THR A 155 -15.17 -6.45 11.38
C THR A 155 -14.16 -7.46 11.90
N GLY A 156 -14.21 -7.78 13.19
CA GLY A 156 -13.31 -8.76 13.82
C GLY A 156 -12.22 -8.18 14.71
N ASP A 157 -12.24 -6.88 15.04
CA ASP A 157 -11.27 -6.30 15.99
C ASP A 157 -11.57 -6.71 17.45
N GLN A 158 -10.66 -6.29 18.34
CA GLN A 158 -10.81 -6.38 19.80
C GLN A 158 -12.12 -5.77 20.32
N THR A 159 -12.70 -4.81 19.60
CA THR A 159 -13.93 -4.13 19.98
C THR A 159 -15.13 -4.95 19.52
N LEU A 160 -15.50 -5.94 20.36
CA LEU A 160 -16.80 -6.63 20.33
C LEU A 160 -18.03 -5.69 20.38
N THR A 161 -17.82 -4.37 20.43
CA THR A 161 -18.82 -3.33 20.19
C THR A 161 -18.49 -2.58 18.91
N GLY A 162 -18.63 -3.28 17.78
CA GLY A 162 -18.37 -2.77 16.44
C GLY A 162 -19.12 -1.47 16.14
N GLY A 163 -18.39 -0.52 15.56
CA GLY A 163 -18.92 0.78 15.17
C GLY A 163 -17.87 1.86 15.01
N GLN A 164 -16.62 1.60 15.44
CA GLN A 164 -15.52 2.51 15.12
C GLN A 164 -15.25 2.44 13.62
N VAL A 165 -15.37 3.60 12.98
CA VAL A 165 -14.93 3.81 11.60
C VAL A 165 -13.48 4.27 11.68
N TRP A 166 -12.61 3.60 10.92
CA TRP A 166 -11.21 3.96 10.79
C TRP A 166 -11.00 4.72 9.49
N ASP A 167 -10.05 5.65 9.49
CA ASP A 167 -9.69 6.37 8.26
C ASP A 167 -9.13 5.40 7.22
N ALA A 168 -8.44 4.33 7.65
CA ALA A 168 -8.02 3.19 6.87
C ALA A 168 -8.28 1.88 7.64
N ALA A 169 -9.21 1.05 7.17
CA ALA A 169 -9.60 -0.21 7.81
C ALA A 169 -9.15 -1.41 6.97
N SER A 170 -8.49 -2.38 7.59
CA SER A 170 -8.00 -3.59 6.91
C SER A 170 -9.17 -4.41 6.38
N MET A 171 -9.04 -4.96 5.17
CA MET A 171 -10.10 -5.69 4.49
C MET A 171 -9.62 -7.05 3.94
N ASP A 172 -10.58 -7.90 3.56
CA ASP A 172 -10.39 -9.24 2.98
C ASP A 172 -10.00 -9.17 1.49
N ASP A 173 -8.70 -9.05 1.21
CA ASP A 173 -8.18 -8.78 -0.14
C ASP A 173 -8.14 -10.02 -1.05
N ASP A 174 -8.03 -11.22 -0.47
CA ASP A 174 -8.00 -12.48 -1.22
C ASP A 174 -9.38 -13.16 -1.33
N GLY A 175 -10.40 -12.62 -0.68
CA GLY A 175 -11.80 -13.01 -0.79
C GLY A 175 -12.12 -14.33 -0.10
N ASP A 176 -11.34 -14.71 0.92
CA ASP A 176 -11.51 -15.95 1.67
C ASP A 176 -12.53 -15.85 2.81
N GLY A 177 -13.03 -14.63 3.08
CA GLY A 177 -13.97 -14.31 4.14
C GLY A 177 -13.32 -13.86 5.45
N VAL A 178 -12.00 -13.71 5.50
CA VAL A 178 -11.21 -13.25 6.65
C VAL A 178 -10.52 -11.94 6.29
N ASN A 179 -10.62 -10.92 7.16
CA ASN A 179 -9.93 -9.66 6.90
C ASN A 179 -8.41 -9.82 6.98
N GLY A 180 -7.70 -9.12 6.09
CA GLY A 180 -6.25 -9.19 5.91
C GLY A 180 -5.83 -10.42 5.11
N VAL A 181 -4.58 -10.44 4.63
CA VAL A 181 -4.05 -11.57 3.86
C VAL A 181 -3.35 -12.56 4.80
N GLY A 182 -3.54 -13.86 4.57
CA GLY A 182 -2.88 -14.91 5.35
C GLY A 182 -1.35 -14.82 5.26
N MET A 183 -0.68 -14.76 6.41
CA MET A 183 0.78 -14.65 6.50
C MET A 183 1.49 -15.89 5.91
N ALA A 184 2.70 -15.67 5.40
CA ALA A 184 3.39 -16.64 4.57
C ALA A 184 3.72 -17.96 5.29
N ALA A 185 3.84 -19.03 4.50
CA ALA A 185 4.27 -20.32 5.02
C ALA A 185 5.74 -20.27 5.49
N GLY A 186 6.02 -20.92 6.62
CA GLY A 186 7.37 -21.03 7.20
C GLY A 186 7.62 -20.11 8.40
N GLY A 187 6.85 -19.01 8.52
CA GLY A 187 6.86 -18.11 9.67
C GLY A 187 6.10 -18.65 10.89
N PRO A 188 6.27 -18.03 12.07
CA PRO A 188 5.60 -18.44 13.32
C PRO A 188 4.08 -18.23 13.31
N PHE A 189 3.57 -17.42 12.39
CA PHE A 189 2.16 -17.09 12.23
C PHE A 189 1.61 -17.50 10.86
N ALA A 190 2.19 -18.52 10.22
CA ALA A 190 1.73 -18.99 8.90
C ALA A 190 0.21 -19.23 8.88
N GLY A 191 -0.50 -18.57 7.97
CA GLY A 191 -1.95 -18.65 7.81
C GLY A 191 -2.79 -17.89 8.85
N PHE A 192 -2.17 -17.06 9.69
CA PHE A 192 -2.87 -16.05 10.49
C PHE A 192 -2.93 -14.73 9.71
N ASN A 193 -3.84 -13.82 10.07
CA ASN A 193 -4.05 -12.56 9.35
C ASN A 193 -3.76 -11.40 10.30
N ALA A 194 -2.63 -10.73 10.08
CA ALA A 194 -2.25 -9.51 10.79
C ALA A 194 -2.96 -8.31 10.17
N ASN A 195 -3.84 -7.68 10.94
CA ASN A 195 -4.67 -6.55 10.51
C ASN A 195 -4.25 -5.29 11.26
N PHE A 196 -4.17 -4.17 10.55
CA PHE A 196 -3.95 -2.86 11.14
C PHE A 196 -5.07 -1.91 10.73
N ASN A 197 -5.62 -1.15 11.66
CA ASN A 197 -6.66 -0.16 11.38
C ASN A 197 -6.21 1.20 11.91
N LEU A 198 -6.19 2.20 11.02
CA LEU A 198 -5.43 3.43 11.22
C LEU A 198 -6.33 4.66 11.15
N ASN A 199 -6.03 5.63 12.01
CA ASN A 199 -6.50 7.01 11.97
C ASN A 199 -5.39 7.92 11.41
N GLY A 200 -5.79 9.06 10.83
CA GLY A 200 -4.90 10.05 10.24
C GLY A 200 -4.51 9.76 8.80
N VAL A 201 -4.96 8.65 8.22
CA VAL A 201 -4.74 8.32 6.81
C VAL A 201 -5.79 9.05 5.97
N SER A 202 -5.42 10.21 5.42
CA SER A 202 -6.29 10.93 4.48
C SER A 202 -5.60 11.07 3.13
N THR A 203 -6.26 10.59 2.08
CA THR A 203 -5.81 10.78 0.70
C THR A 203 -6.43 12.02 0.09
N SER A 204 -5.67 12.72 -0.75
CA SER A 204 -6.19 13.86 -1.49
C SER A 204 -6.99 13.33 -2.69
N PRO A 205 -8.27 13.73 -2.86
CA PRO A 205 -9.01 13.37 -4.06
C PRO A 205 -8.21 13.83 -5.29
N VAL A 206 -7.90 12.89 -6.19
CA VAL A 206 -7.15 13.21 -7.41
C VAL A 206 -7.97 14.23 -8.21
N PRO A 207 -7.46 15.45 -8.46
CA PRO A 207 -8.18 16.43 -9.26
C PRO A 207 -8.42 15.85 -10.65
N VAL A 208 -9.69 15.75 -11.06
CA VAL A 208 -10.04 15.24 -12.38
C VAL A 208 -9.26 16.05 -13.44
N PRO A 209 -8.44 15.41 -14.28
CA PRO A 209 -7.55 16.13 -15.19
C PRO A 209 -8.33 17.13 -16.04
N ALA A 210 -7.74 18.29 -16.33
CA ALA A 210 -8.33 19.30 -17.22
C ALA A 210 -8.76 18.70 -18.58
N ALA A 211 -8.08 17.63 -19.02
CA ALA A 211 -8.44 16.86 -20.20
C ALA A 211 -9.88 16.32 -20.18
N VAL A 212 -10.41 15.89 -19.03
CA VAL A 212 -11.81 15.41 -18.93
C VAL A 212 -12.79 16.56 -19.16
N TRP A 213 -12.50 17.74 -18.61
CA TRP A 213 -13.30 18.94 -18.83
C TRP A 213 -13.20 19.47 -20.27
N LEU A 214 -12.00 19.44 -20.86
CA LEU A 214 -11.76 19.81 -22.25
C LEU A 214 -12.42 18.83 -23.22
N PHE A 215 -12.35 17.53 -22.93
CA PHE A 215 -13.01 16.51 -23.73
C PHE A 215 -14.53 16.64 -23.67
N GLY A 216 -15.09 16.81 -22.46
CA GLY A 216 -16.53 17.00 -22.28
C GLY A 216 -17.06 18.28 -22.97
N SER A 217 -16.37 19.41 -22.79
CA SER A 217 -16.75 20.67 -23.45
C SER A 217 -16.54 20.64 -24.96
N GLY A 218 -15.48 19.98 -25.45
CA GLY A 218 -15.24 19.76 -26.87
C GLY A 218 -16.33 18.92 -27.53
N LEU A 219 -16.78 17.85 -26.87
CA LEU A 219 -17.87 16.99 -27.35
C LEU A 219 -19.19 17.76 -27.43
N LEU A 220 -19.52 18.55 -26.40
CA LEU A 220 -20.70 19.41 -26.41
C LEU A 220 -20.64 20.46 -27.53
N GLY A 221 -19.47 21.05 -27.76
CA GLY A 221 -19.23 21.96 -28.87
C GLY A 221 -19.50 21.31 -30.22
N LEU A 222 -18.98 20.09 -30.44
CA LEU A 222 -19.21 19.31 -31.66
C LEU A 222 -20.68 18.98 -31.88
N VAL A 223 -21.41 18.58 -30.83
CA VAL A 223 -22.86 18.34 -30.89
C VAL A 223 -23.61 19.63 -31.28
N GLY A 224 -23.21 20.78 -30.72
CA GLY A 224 -23.78 22.08 -31.07
C GLY A 224 -23.58 22.44 -32.54
N VAL A 225 -22.37 22.22 -33.07
CA VAL A 225 -22.05 22.45 -34.49
C VAL A 225 -22.87 21.51 -35.40
N ALA A 226 -22.98 20.23 -35.04
CA ALA A 226 -23.76 19.25 -35.80
C ALA A 226 -25.25 19.63 -35.87
N ARG A 227 -25.84 20.08 -34.75
CA ARG A 227 -27.23 20.56 -34.72
C ARG A 227 -27.44 21.79 -35.58
N ARG A 228 -26.51 22.77 -35.54
CA ARG A 228 -26.59 23.96 -36.41
C ARG A 228 -26.55 23.61 -37.89
N ARG A 229 -25.70 22.67 -38.30
CA ARG A 229 -25.64 22.22 -39.69
C ARG A 229 -26.93 21.58 -40.17
N LYS A 230 -27.61 20.82 -39.30
CA LYS A 230 -28.90 20.19 -39.61
C LYS A 230 -30.06 21.20 -39.71
N ALA A 231 -30.01 22.29 -38.96
CA ALA A 231 -31.05 23.33 -39.01
C ALA A 231 -30.88 24.33 -40.18
N ALA A 232 -29.69 24.38 -40.79
CA ALA A 232 -29.37 25.23 -41.94
C ALA A 232 -29.49 24.50 -43.30
N ALA A 233 -29.85 23.22 -43.28
CA ALA A 233 -30.13 22.38 -44.45
C ALA A 233 -31.63 22.10 -44.52
#